data_AF-A0A3R9TD88-F1
#
_entry.id   AF-A0A3R9TD88-F1
#
_cell.length_a   1.000
_cell.length_b   1.000
_cell.length_c   1.000
_cell.angle_alpha   90.00
_cell.angle_beta   90.00
_cell.angle_gamma   90.00
#
_symmetry.space_group_name_H-M   'P 1'
#
loop_
_entity.id
_entity.type
_entity.pdbx_description
1 polymer ?
#
loop_
_entity_poly.entity_id
_entity_poly.type
_entity_poly.pdbx_seq_one_letter_code
_entity_poly.pdbx_strand_id
1 'polypeptide(L)'
;AKIYYNKSINELSIAQMAMIAGLPKAPSKYNPVVNPERALERRNWILGRMLQLGYISQTEYQKAVAEPINLNMPNRDLNNIHPYAGEMVRSELVKHFGEQAIDSGYKVYTTINAKRQAIAEKAVQDGLEAYDRRHGWRGAEAHDKPLSEFRA
;
A
#
# COMPACT_ATOMS: atom_id res chain seq x y z
N ALA A 1 8.73 -5.13 8.83
CA ALA A 1 7.68 -6.13 9.09
C ALA A 1 6.28 -5.53 8.87
N LYS A 2 5.86 -4.56 9.68
CA LYS A 2 4.50 -3.98 9.61
C LYS A 2 4.13 -3.35 8.26
N ILE A 3 5.00 -2.53 7.67
CA ILE A 3 4.72 -1.82 6.41
C ILE A 3 4.51 -2.79 5.23
N TYR A 4 5.38 -3.79 5.07
CA TYR A 4 5.33 -4.69 3.91
C TYR A 4 4.38 -5.88 4.07
N TYR A 5 4.18 -6.36 5.30
CA TYR A 5 3.53 -7.64 5.55
C TYR A 5 2.41 -7.60 6.58
N ASN A 6 2.13 -6.44 7.17
CA ASN A 6 1.16 -6.27 8.26
C ASN A 6 1.41 -7.18 9.49
N LYS A 7 2.65 -7.66 9.65
CA LYS A 7 3.07 -8.65 10.66
C LYS A 7 4.03 -8.05 11.70
N SER A 8 4.07 -8.66 12.87
CA SER A 8 5.18 -8.57 13.83
C SER A 8 6.41 -9.31 13.31
N ILE A 9 7.57 -9.10 13.94
CA ILE A 9 8.83 -9.72 13.48
C ILE A 9 8.83 -11.26 13.63
N ASN A 10 8.14 -11.79 14.65
CA ASN A 10 8.08 -13.22 14.94
C ASN A 10 7.15 -13.99 13.99
N GLU A 11 6.27 -13.29 13.27
CA GLU A 11 5.32 -13.88 12.32
C GLU A 11 5.87 -13.95 10.89
N LEU A 12 7.07 -13.41 10.66
CA LEU A 12 7.71 -13.40 9.36
C LEU A 12 8.20 -14.80 8.98
N SER A 13 7.99 -15.18 7.71
CA SER A 13 8.67 -16.35 7.16
C SER A 13 10.17 -16.06 6.91
N ILE A 14 10.97 -17.11 6.75
CA ILE A 14 12.40 -16.99 6.38
C ILE A 14 12.55 -16.17 5.09
N ALA A 15 11.65 -16.36 4.11
CA ALA A 15 11.66 -15.59 2.86
C ALA A 15 11.40 -14.10 3.10
N GLN A 16 10.44 -13.76 3.97
CA GLN A 16 10.12 -12.38 4.34
C GLN A 16 11.25 -11.70 5.13
N MET A 17 11.93 -12.45 6.02
CA MET A 17 13.11 -11.96 6.73
C MET A 17 14.27 -11.69 5.76
N ALA A 18 14.56 -12.62 4.84
CA ALA A 18 15.58 -12.45 3.82
C ALA A 18 15.28 -11.28 2.87
N MET A 19 14.00 -11.06 2.52
CA MET A 19 13.57 -9.91 1.73
C MET A 19 13.92 -8.59 2.44
N ILE A 20 13.54 -8.45 3.70
CA ILE A 20 13.83 -7.24 4.49
C ILE A 20 15.34 -7.04 4.66
N ALA A 21 16.10 -8.11 4.91
CA ALA A 21 17.55 -8.05 5.06
C ALA A 21 18.28 -7.59 3.77
N GLY A 22 17.63 -7.69 2.60
CA GLY A 22 18.16 -7.22 1.32
C GLY A 22 18.03 -5.72 1.09
N LEU A 23 17.12 -5.05 1.80
CA LEU A 23 16.77 -3.65 1.57
C LEU A 23 17.86 -2.64 1.97
N PRO A 24 18.61 -2.78 3.08
CA PRO A 24 19.55 -1.74 3.54
C PRO A 24 20.60 -1.32 2.51
N LYS A 25 21.04 -2.25 1.64
CA LYS A 25 22.05 -1.95 0.61
C LYS A 25 21.57 -0.93 -0.42
N ALA A 26 20.30 -0.98 -0.79
CA ALA A 26 19.69 -0.07 -1.76
C ALA A 26 18.16 -0.18 -1.67
N PRO A 27 17.53 0.56 -0.73
CA PRO A 27 16.11 0.34 -0.39
C PRO A 27 15.16 0.68 -1.53
N SER A 28 15.55 1.56 -2.47
CA SER A 28 14.77 1.86 -3.68
C SER A 28 14.98 0.82 -4.78
N LYS A 29 16.21 0.33 -4.97
CA LYS A 29 16.56 -0.64 -6.04
C LYS A 29 15.99 -2.03 -5.77
N TYR A 30 15.98 -2.44 -4.50
CA TYR A 30 15.46 -3.74 -4.06
C TYR A 30 14.08 -3.62 -3.40
N ASN A 31 13.37 -2.51 -3.64
CA ASN A 31 12.03 -2.32 -3.10
C ASN A 31 11.06 -3.36 -3.69
N PRO A 32 10.37 -4.18 -2.88
CA PRO A 32 9.47 -5.22 -3.39
C PRO A 32 8.17 -4.68 -3.98
N VAL A 33 7.84 -3.40 -3.76
CA VAL A 33 6.67 -2.72 -4.33
C VAL A 33 7.02 -2.14 -5.70
N VAL A 34 8.17 -1.48 -5.82
CA VAL A 34 8.58 -0.79 -7.06
C VAL A 34 9.29 -1.74 -8.04
N ASN A 35 10.14 -2.64 -7.53
CA ASN A 35 10.97 -3.54 -8.34
C ASN A 35 10.90 -4.99 -7.80
N PRO A 36 9.74 -5.66 -7.89
CA PRO A 36 9.51 -6.98 -7.31
C PRO A 36 10.49 -8.05 -7.81
N GLU A 37 10.85 -8.02 -9.09
CA GLU A 37 11.79 -8.97 -9.70
C GLU A 37 13.19 -8.86 -9.07
N ARG A 38 13.77 -7.66 -9.04
CA ARG A 38 15.08 -7.42 -8.40
C ARG A 38 15.06 -7.70 -6.90
N ALA A 39 13.94 -7.44 -6.23
CA ALA A 39 13.77 -7.76 -4.83
C ALA A 39 13.83 -9.28 -4.60
N LEU A 40 13.19 -10.08 -5.47
CA LEU A 40 13.25 -11.55 -5.44
C LEU A 40 14.64 -12.10 -5.71
N GLU A 41 15.35 -11.58 -6.72
CA GLU A 41 16.75 -11.97 -6.98
C GLU A 41 17.62 -11.73 -5.73
N ARG A 42 17.48 -10.54 -5.13
CA ARG A 42 18.24 -10.17 -3.94
C ARG A 42 17.90 -11.07 -2.74
N ARG A 43 16.61 -11.34 -2.52
CA ARG A 43 16.14 -12.27 -1.48
C ARG A 43 16.74 -13.66 -1.68
N ASN A 44 16.66 -14.21 -2.89
CA ASN A 44 17.13 -15.56 -3.20
C ASN A 44 18.66 -15.69 -3.02
N TRP A 45 19.41 -14.65 -3.38
CA TRP A 45 20.85 -14.59 -3.08
C TRP A 45 21.14 -14.66 -1.57
N ILE A 46 20.36 -13.95 -0.74
CA ILE A 46 20.49 -14.00 0.72
C ILE A 46 20.12 -15.38 1.26
N LEU A 47 19.03 -15.98 0.78
CA LEU A 47 18.63 -17.34 1.17
C LEU A 47 19.73 -18.35 0.85
N GLY A 48 20.38 -18.23 -0.32
CA GLY A 48 21.51 -19.07 -0.69
C GLY A 48 22.71 -18.90 0.25
N ARG A 49 22.99 -17.68 0.68
CA ARG A 49 24.03 -17.41 1.71
C ARG A 49 23.66 -17.96 3.08
N MET A 50 22.41 -17.84 3.50
CA MET A 50 21.94 -18.40 4.78
C MET A 50 22.11 -19.92 4.82
N LEU A 51 21.81 -20.60 3.70
CA LEU A 51 22.05 -22.04 3.57
C LEU A 51 23.55 -22.37 3.64
N GLN A 52 24.38 -21.68 2.87
CA GLN A 52 25.84 -21.91 2.84
C GLN A 52 26.51 -21.69 4.20
N LEU A 53 26.00 -20.74 4.98
CA LEU A 53 26.51 -20.43 6.33
C LEU A 53 25.89 -21.32 7.42
N GLY A 54 24.98 -22.24 7.07
CA GLY A 54 24.34 -23.15 8.02
C GLY A 54 23.27 -22.50 8.91
N TYR A 55 22.73 -21.34 8.55
CA TYR A 55 21.64 -20.69 9.29
C TYR A 55 20.27 -21.31 9.02
N ILE A 56 20.10 -21.99 7.88
CA ILE A 56 18.87 -22.69 7.51
C ILE A 56 19.21 -24.03 6.86
N SER A 57 18.30 -24.99 6.97
CA SER A 57 18.37 -26.30 6.31
C SER A 57 18.04 -26.22 4.82
N GLN A 58 18.38 -27.28 4.08
CA GLN A 58 18.03 -27.42 2.67
C GLN A 58 16.51 -27.36 2.43
N THR A 59 15.72 -27.96 3.32
CA THR A 59 14.25 -27.97 3.24
C THR A 59 13.68 -26.57 3.43
N GLU A 60 14.20 -25.82 4.41
CA GLU A 60 13.81 -24.43 4.65
C GLU A 60 14.18 -23.53 3.48
N TYR A 61 15.37 -23.72 2.90
CA TYR A 61 15.81 -22.99 1.71
C TYR A 61 14.87 -23.22 0.53
N GLN A 62 14.55 -24.49 0.21
CA GLN A 62 13.66 -24.82 -0.90
C GLN A 62 12.27 -24.22 -0.70
N LYS A 63 11.72 -24.32 0.52
CA LYS A 63 10.43 -23.71 0.87
C LYS A 63 10.47 -22.18 0.71
N ALA A 64 11.52 -21.52 1.19
CA ALA A 64 11.63 -20.07 1.18
C ALA A 64 11.85 -19.48 -0.23
N VAL A 65 12.60 -20.16 -1.10
CA VAL A 65 12.84 -19.71 -2.48
C VAL A 65 11.57 -19.83 -3.34
N ALA A 66 10.77 -20.88 -3.12
CA ALA A 66 9.50 -21.08 -3.81
C ALA A 66 8.38 -20.13 -3.34
N GLU A 67 8.54 -19.48 -2.18
CA GLU A 67 7.55 -18.53 -1.67
C GLU A 67 7.47 -17.28 -2.58
N PRO A 68 6.27 -16.80 -2.95
CA PRO A 68 6.13 -15.51 -3.63
C PRO A 68 6.45 -14.34 -2.68
N ILE A 69 6.40 -13.09 -3.17
CA ILE A 69 6.74 -11.91 -2.35
C ILE A 69 5.77 -11.76 -1.16
N ASN A 70 4.50 -12.13 -1.34
CA ASN A 70 3.46 -12.12 -0.29
C ASN A 70 3.33 -10.76 0.43
N LEU A 71 3.27 -9.66 -0.34
CA LEU A 71 2.99 -8.34 0.24
C LEU A 71 1.57 -8.31 0.83
N ASN A 72 1.48 -7.80 2.04
CA ASN A 72 0.22 -7.49 2.71
C ASN A 72 0.41 -6.14 3.39
N MET A 73 0.30 -5.07 2.61
CA MET A 73 0.58 -3.72 3.09
C MET A 73 -0.69 -3.16 3.74
N PRO A 74 -0.68 -2.84 5.04
CA PRO A 74 -1.82 -2.17 5.65
C PRO A 74 -1.95 -0.76 5.06
N ASN A 75 -3.18 -0.33 4.77
CA ASN A 75 -3.40 1.08 4.46
C ASN A 75 -3.06 1.91 5.71
N ARG A 76 -2.07 2.81 5.58
CA ARG A 76 -1.66 3.72 6.65
C ARG A 76 -2.33 5.08 6.54
N ASP A 77 -2.87 5.40 5.37
CA ASP A 77 -3.65 6.59 5.12
C ASP A 77 -5.11 6.28 5.43
N LEU A 78 -5.43 6.30 6.72
CA LEU A 78 -6.78 6.11 7.22
C LEU A 78 -7.60 7.39 6.96
N ASN A 79 -8.14 7.52 5.75
CA ASN A 79 -8.95 8.67 5.36
C ASN A 79 -10.29 8.22 4.75
N ASN A 80 -11.03 7.42 5.52
CA ASN A 80 -12.19 6.67 5.01
C ASN A 80 -13.54 7.34 5.32
N ILE A 81 -13.56 8.44 6.09
CA ILE A 81 -14.81 9.09 6.51
C ILE A 81 -15.15 10.26 5.58
N HIS A 82 -14.22 11.21 5.41
CA HIS A 82 -14.35 12.34 4.48
C HIS A 82 -13.04 12.51 3.69
N PRO A 83 -12.84 11.71 2.62
CA PRO A 83 -11.55 11.60 1.94
C PRO A 83 -10.98 12.94 1.48
N TYR A 84 -11.82 13.80 0.88
CA TYR A 84 -11.36 15.12 0.43
C TYR A 84 -10.92 16.03 1.57
N ALA A 85 -11.60 15.98 2.72
CA ALA A 85 -11.24 16.79 3.88
C ALA A 85 -9.91 16.38 4.50
N GLY A 86 -9.65 15.07 4.64
CA GLY A 86 -8.37 14.57 5.14
C GLY A 86 -7.22 14.80 4.16
N GLU A 87 -7.47 14.62 2.87
CA GLU A 87 -6.45 14.80 1.82
C GLU A 87 -6.09 16.27 1.65
N MET A 88 -7.04 17.19 1.79
CA MET A 88 -6.77 18.63 1.84
C MET A 88 -5.74 18.97 2.91
N VAL A 89 -5.89 18.44 4.13
CA VAL A 89 -4.93 18.70 5.21
C VAL A 89 -3.56 18.09 4.89
N ARG A 90 -3.54 16.82 4.47
CA ARG A 90 -2.28 16.11 4.19
C ARG A 90 -1.50 16.79 3.06
N SER A 91 -2.15 17.05 1.93
CA SER A 91 -1.53 17.65 0.74
C SER A 91 -1.04 19.07 0.99
N GLU A 92 -1.82 19.92 1.69
CA GLU A 92 -1.42 21.29 1.99
C GLU A 92 -0.24 21.35 2.98
N LEU A 93 -0.19 20.46 3.97
CA LEU A 93 0.96 20.37 4.88
C LEU A 93 2.22 19.92 4.15
N VAL A 94 2.13 18.87 3.32
CA VAL A 94 3.28 18.40 2.54
C VAL A 94 3.74 19.46 1.55
N LYS A 95 2.83 20.20 0.93
CA LYS A 95 3.16 21.26 -0.03
C LYS A 95 3.94 22.41 0.61
N HIS A 96 3.57 22.83 1.82
CA HIS A 96 4.19 23.99 2.48
C HIS A 96 5.38 23.64 3.36
N PHE A 97 5.43 22.42 3.90
CA PHE A 97 6.41 22.02 4.92
C PHE A 97 7.16 20.72 4.58
N GLY A 98 6.86 20.09 3.44
CA GLY A 98 7.45 18.81 3.03
C GLY A 98 6.89 17.60 3.79
N GLU A 99 7.40 16.40 3.45
CA GLU A 99 6.97 15.13 4.07
C GLU A 99 7.21 15.08 5.59
N GLN A 100 8.18 15.86 6.10
CA GLN A 100 8.47 15.94 7.54
C GLN A 100 7.27 16.45 8.36
N ALA A 101 6.33 17.16 7.74
CA ALA A 101 5.11 17.60 8.39
C ALA A 101 4.24 16.41 8.85
N ILE A 102 4.26 15.31 8.11
CA ILE A 102 3.51 14.10 8.43
C ILE A 102 4.20 13.30 9.55
N ASP A 103 5.53 13.37 9.62
CA ASP A 103 6.33 12.72 10.66
C ASP A 103 6.22 13.41 12.05
N SER A 104 5.66 14.62 12.11
CA SER A 104 5.57 15.44 13.33
C SER A 104 4.70 14.84 14.45
N GLY A 105 3.79 13.93 14.13
CA GLY A 105 2.81 13.38 15.08
C GLY A 105 1.76 14.40 15.56
N TYR A 106 1.61 15.53 14.87
CA TYR A 106 0.65 16.57 15.24
C TYR A 106 -0.81 16.14 15.11
N LYS A 107 -1.65 16.71 15.97
CA LYS A 107 -3.11 16.61 15.89
C LYS A 107 -3.67 17.88 15.26
N VAL A 108 -4.14 17.76 14.01
CA VAL A 108 -4.71 18.90 13.27
C VAL A 108 -6.21 18.94 13.47
N TYR A 109 -6.70 19.95 14.20
CA TYR A 109 -8.13 20.21 14.36
C TYR A 109 -8.60 21.17 13.26
N THR A 110 -9.49 20.70 12.40
CA THR A 110 -9.95 21.47 11.23
C THR A 110 -11.23 22.26 11.53
N THR A 111 -11.58 23.15 10.62
CA THR A 111 -12.85 23.88 10.63
C THR A 111 -14.02 23.11 10.00
N ILE A 112 -13.77 21.86 9.55
CA ILE A 112 -14.77 21.06 8.84
C ILE A 112 -15.86 20.61 9.80
N ASN A 113 -17.11 20.90 9.44
CA ASN A 113 -18.27 20.36 10.13
C ASN A 113 -18.68 19.03 9.49
N ALA A 114 -18.53 17.92 10.22
CA ALA A 114 -18.78 16.57 9.69
C ALA A 114 -20.21 16.39 9.13
N LYS A 115 -21.24 16.94 9.80
CA LYS A 115 -22.63 16.84 9.31
C LYS A 115 -22.79 17.55 7.95
N ARG A 116 -22.23 18.75 7.81
CA ARG A 116 -22.30 19.50 6.55
C ARG A 116 -21.47 18.85 5.46
N GLN A 117 -20.31 18.29 5.80
CA GLN A 117 -19.44 17.58 4.86
C GLN A 117 -20.14 16.35 4.27
N ALA A 118 -20.79 15.53 5.10
CA ALA A 118 -21.56 14.37 4.64
C ALA A 118 -22.71 14.77 3.70
N ILE A 119 -23.42 15.87 4.01
CA ILE A 119 -24.48 16.41 3.15
C ILE A 119 -23.91 16.88 1.81
N ALA A 120 -22.76 17.58 1.83
CA ALA A 120 -22.12 18.08 0.63
C ALA A 120 -21.66 16.94 -0.29
N GLU A 121 -21.02 15.90 0.26
CA GLU A 121 -20.57 14.72 -0.49
C GLU A 121 -21.76 14.04 -1.19
N LYS A 122 -22.86 13.81 -0.47
CA LYS A 122 -24.08 13.23 -1.04
C LYS A 122 -24.72 14.11 -2.12
N ALA A 123 -24.79 15.42 -1.89
CA ALA A 123 -25.40 16.36 -2.82
C ALA A 123 -24.65 16.42 -4.16
N VAL A 124 -23.30 16.40 -4.12
CA VAL A 124 -22.48 16.35 -5.33
C VAL A 124 -22.69 15.04 -6.07
N GLN A 125 -22.64 13.90 -5.36
CA GLN A 125 -22.86 12.59 -5.98
C GLN A 125 -24.23 12.52 -6.66
N ASP A 126 -25.29 12.92 -5.96
CA ASP A 126 -26.66 12.89 -6.49
C ASP A 126 -26.85 13.80 -7.70
N GLY A 127 -26.26 15.01 -7.65
CA GLY A 127 -26.30 15.94 -8.77
C GLY A 127 -25.63 15.39 -10.02
N LEU A 128 -24.48 14.72 -9.86
CA LEU A 128 -23.74 14.09 -10.95
C LEU A 128 -24.47 12.87 -11.50
N GLU A 129 -25.00 11.99 -10.65
CA GLU A 129 -25.79 10.83 -11.08
C GLU A 129 -27.08 11.24 -11.80
N ALA A 130 -27.76 12.28 -11.31
CA ALA A 130 -28.94 12.82 -11.98
C ALA A 130 -28.59 13.44 -13.35
N TYR A 131 -27.39 14.02 -13.50
CA TYR A 131 -26.86 14.47 -14.78
C TYR A 131 -26.57 13.30 -15.70
N ASP A 132 -25.82 12.31 -15.23
CA ASP A 132 -25.45 11.14 -16.02
C ASP A 132 -26.68 10.40 -16.56
N ARG A 133 -27.66 10.11 -15.69
CA ARG A 133 -28.88 9.38 -16.06
C ARG A 133 -29.71 10.08 -17.14
N ARG A 134 -29.86 11.41 -17.09
CA ARG A 134 -30.64 12.14 -18.10
C ARG A 134 -29.93 12.29 -19.45
N HIS A 135 -28.64 11.97 -19.53
CA HIS A 135 -27.87 11.93 -20.77
C HIS A 135 -27.72 10.52 -21.35
N GLY A 136 -28.36 9.53 -20.73
CA GLY A 136 -28.44 8.16 -21.25
C GLY A 136 -27.23 7.29 -20.91
N TRP A 137 -27.35 6.02 -21.27
CA TRP A 137 -26.34 4.99 -21.01
C TRP A 137 -25.14 5.12 -21.97
N ARG A 138 -23.92 5.05 -21.42
CA ARG A 138 -22.67 5.23 -22.17
C ARG A 138 -21.99 3.93 -22.61
N GLY A 139 -22.54 2.77 -22.28
CA GLY A 139 -21.90 1.47 -22.48
C GLY A 139 -21.20 0.96 -21.22
N ALA A 140 -20.83 -0.32 -21.22
CA ALA A 140 -20.13 -0.94 -20.10
C ALA A 140 -18.75 -0.30 -19.90
N GLU A 141 -18.33 -0.12 -18.65
CA GLU A 141 -17.01 0.44 -18.31
C GLU A 141 -15.86 -0.39 -18.91
N ALA A 142 -16.05 -1.71 -19.01
CA ALA A 142 -15.11 -2.62 -19.65
C ALA A 142 -15.81 -3.84 -20.25
N HIS A 143 -15.12 -4.50 -21.20
CA HIS A 143 -15.50 -5.78 -21.77
C HIS A 143 -14.26 -6.69 -21.81
N ASP A 144 -14.43 -7.97 -21.47
CA ASP A 144 -13.37 -8.97 -21.42
C ASP A 144 -12.14 -8.57 -20.56
N LYS A 145 -12.43 -7.98 -19.38
CA LYS A 145 -11.43 -7.61 -18.37
C LYS A 145 -11.64 -8.38 -17.08
N PRO A 146 -10.57 -8.77 -16.38
CA PRO A 146 -10.68 -9.50 -15.13
C PRO A 146 -11.27 -8.60 -14.05
N LEU A 147 -12.28 -9.11 -13.33
CA LEU A 147 -13.01 -8.34 -12.31
C LEU A 147 -12.12 -7.84 -11.17
N SER A 148 -11.00 -8.51 -10.89
CA SER A 148 -10.03 -8.14 -9.85
C SER A 148 -9.34 -6.80 -10.07
N GLU A 149 -9.39 -6.22 -11.28
CA GLU A 149 -8.83 -4.91 -11.59
C GLU A 149 -9.72 -3.74 -11.12
N PHE A 150 -11.00 -4.01 -10.86
CA PHE A 150 -11.97 -3.00 -10.46
C PHE A 150 -12.08 -2.96 -8.94
N ARG A 151 -12.08 -1.76 -8.36
CA ARG A 151 -12.36 -1.57 -6.93
C ARG A 151 -13.87 -1.49 -6.74
N ALA A 152 -14.37 -2.22 -5.74
CA ALA A 152 -15.73 -2.02 -5.21
C ALA A 152 -15.78 -0.79 -4.31
#